data_AF-A0A5R9L8Q5-F1
#
_entry.id   AF-A0A5R9L8Q5-F1
#
_cell.length_a   1.000
_cell.length_b   1.000
_cell.length_c   1.000
_cell.angle_alpha   90.00
_cell.angle_beta   90.00
_cell.angle_gamma   90.00
#
_symmetry.space_group_name_H-M   'P 1'
#
loop_
_entity.id
_entity.type
_entity.pdbx_description
1 polymer ?
#
loop_
_entity_poly.entity_id
_entity_poly.type
_entity_poly.pdbx_seq_one_letter_code
_entity_poly.pdbx_strand_id
1 'polypeptide(L)' 'MQVNDRVTVKTDGGPRRSGVVLAIESFSEGVMYLVSLEDYPLGIWFFNEKGHPDGIFVEKEESPV' A
#
# COMPACT_ATOMS: atom_id res chain seq x y z
N MET A 1 -6.66 7.34 -1.03
CA MET A 1 -5.67 7.10 0.03
C MET A 1 -4.85 8.37 0.21
N GLN A 2 -4.43 8.67 1.44
CA GLN A 2 -3.55 9.78 1.82
C GLN A 2 -2.50 9.33 2.84
N VAL A 3 -1.49 10.18 3.11
CA VAL A 3 -0.53 9.92 4.21
C VAL A 3 -1.30 9.77 5.53
N ASN A 4 -0.85 8.81 6.35
CA ASN A 4 -1.46 8.32 7.59
C ASN A 4 -2.74 7.48 7.42
N ASP A 5 -3.22 7.23 6.20
CA ASP A 5 -4.29 6.23 6.01
C ASP A 5 -3.79 4.84 6.40
N ARG A 6 -4.68 4.09 7.07
CA ARG A 6 -4.53 2.66 7.25
C ARG A 6 -4.79 1.93 5.94
N VAL A 7 -3.92 0.98 5.63
CA VAL A 7 -3.94 0.23 4.38
C VAL A 7 -3.64 -1.24 4.64
N THR A 8 -4.02 -2.08 3.68
CA THR A 8 -3.49 -3.44 3.59
C THR A 8 -2.61 -3.55 2.36
N VAL A 9 -1.51 -4.29 2.47
CA VAL A 9 -0.57 -4.53 1.36
C VAL A 9 -0.54 -6.00 0.98
N LYS A 10 -0.50 -6.27 -0.33
CA LYS A 10 -0.27 -7.60 -0.91
C LYS A 10 1.21 -7.94 -0.76
N THR A 11 1.50 -9.14 -0.30
CA THR A 11 2.83 -9.74 -0.27
C THR A 11 2.79 -11.08 -0.98
N ASP A 12 3.87 -11.45 -1.66
CA ASP A 12 3.89 -12.70 -2.42
C ASP A 12 3.66 -13.92 -1.51
N GLY A 13 2.66 -14.74 -1.86
CA GLY A 13 2.37 -16.01 -1.22
C GLY A 13 1.79 -15.95 0.21
N GLY A 14 1.54 -14.77 0.76
CA GLY A 14 1.05 -14.58 2.14
C GLY A 14 -0.28 -13.82 2.22
N PRO A 15 -0.91 -13.79 3.42
CA PRO A 15 -2.05 -12.92 3.67
C PRO A 15 -1.64 -11.44 3.51
N ARG A 16 -2.61 -10.58 3.19
CA ARG A 16 -2.36 -9.14 3.19
C ARG A 16 -1.93 -8.67 4.58
N ARG A 17 -1.00 -7.73 4.64
CA ARG A 17 -0.48 -7.16 5.89
C ARG A 17 -1.03 -5.76 6.09
N SER A 18 -1.48 -5.44 7.29
CA SER A 18 -1.90 -4.06 7.61
C SER A 18 -0.69 -3.14 7.79
N GLY A 19 -0.85 -1.88 7.40
CA GLY A 19 0.19 -0.86 7.46
C GLY A 19 -0.38 0.56 7.45
N VAL A 20 0.52 1.54 7.45
CA VAL A 20 0.18 2.97 7.37
C VAL A 20 0.96 3.62 6.25
N VAL A 21 0.30 4.47 5.46
CA VAL A 21 0.97 5.24 4.41
C VAL A 21 1.85 6.32 5.02
N LEU A 22 3.15 6.27 4.74
CA LEU A 22 4.14 7.29 5.14
C LEU A 22 4.35 8.35 4.06
N ALA A 23 4.33 7.95 2.78
CA ALA A 23 4.52 8.84 1.64
C ALA A 23 3.78 8.32 0.40
N ILE A 24 3.49 9.23 -0.53
CA ILE A 24 2.81 8.94 -1.79
C ILE A 24 3.53 9.68 -2.91
N GLU A 25 3.89 8.98 -3.97
CA GLU A 25 4.46 9.55 -5.18
C GLU A 25 3.66 9.11 -6.41
N SER A 26 3.33 10.06 -7.28
CA SER A 26 2.54 9.79 -8.50
C SER A 26 3.46 9.64 -9.71
N PHE A 27 3.21 8.60 -10.50
CA PHE A 27 3.91 8.31 -11.75
C PHE A 27 2.91 8.26 -12.91
N SER A 28 3.40 8.35 -14.14
CA SER A 28 2.54 8.21 -15.33
C SER A 28 1.81 6.86 -15.38
N GLU A 29 2.48 5.82 -14.89
CA GLU A 29 2.03 4.42 -14.96
C GLU A 29 1.32 3.96 -13.68
N GLY A 30 1.24 4.77 -12.63
CA GLY A 30 0.69 4.34 -11.35
C GLY A 30 1.01 5.24 -10.18
N VAL A 31 0.90 4.70 -8.97
CA VAL A 31 1.17 5.43 -7.72
C VAL A 31 2.07 4.58 -6.82
N MET A 32 3.15 5.17 -6.32
CA MET A 32 3.98 4.55 -5.29
C MET A 32 3.53 4.98 -3.90
N TYR A 33 3.49 4.01 -3.00
CA TYR A 33 3.16 4.20 -1.59
C TYR A 33 4.30 3.67 -0.73
N LEU A 34 4.85 4.51 0.14
CA LEU A 34 5.73 4.04 1.21
C LEU A 34 4.82 3.62 2.36
N VAL A 35 4.83 2.35 2.72
CA VAL A 35 3.94 1.81 3.76
C VAL A 35 4.76 1.26 4.91
N SER A 36 4.55 1.76 6.12
CA SER A 36 5.09 1.15 7.34
C SER A 36 4.32 -0.11 7.70
N LEU A 37 5.07 -1.14 8.07
CA LEU A 37 4.56 -2.40 8.60
C LEU A 37 5.12 -2.61 10.00
N GLU A 38 4.52 -3.50 10.78
CA GLU A 38 4.94 -3.79 12.17
C GLU A 38 6.45 -4.10 12.28
N ASP A 39 6.97 -5.00 11.43
CA ASP A 39 8.39 -5.37 11.41
C ASP A 39 9.27 -4.41 10.58
N TYR A 40 8.65 -3.48 9.84
CA TYR A 40 9.32 -2.55 8.93
C TYR A 40 8.83 -1.12 9.20
N PRO A 41 9.19 -0.52 10.35
CA PRO A 41 8.66 0.77 10.78
C PRO A 41 9.10 1.93 9.89
N LEU A 42 10.24 1.80 9.20
CA LEU A 42 10.72 2.79 8.22
C LEU A 42 9.99 2.70 6.87
N GLY A 43 9.23 1.63 6.66
CA GLY A 43 8.41 1.39 5.49
C GLY A 43 9.09 0.69 4.33
N ILE A 44 8.25 0.17 3.45
CA ILE A 44 8.61 -0.47 2.18
C ILE A 44 7.82 0.22 1.08
N TRP A 45 8.45 0.46 -0.07
CA TRP A 45 7.78 1.01 -1.24
C TRP A 45 6.98 -0.06 -1.97
N PHE A 46 5.71 0.25 -2.23
CA PHE A 46 4.81 -0.54 -3.06
C PHE A 46 4.34 0.30 -4.25
N PHE A 47 4.15 -0.33 -5.40
CA PHE A 47 3.64 0.32 -6.60
C PHE A 47 2.27 -0.23 -6.97
N ASN A 48 1.29 0.65 -7.13
CA ASN A 48 0.00 0.34 -7.72
C ASN A 48 0.01 0.74 -9.19
N GLU A 49 -0.01 -0.25 -10.08
CA GLU A 49 -0.07 -0.04 -11.53
C GLU A 49 -1.45 0.45 -11.96
N LYS A 50 -1.49 1.38 -12.92
CA LYS A 50 -2.73 1.86 -13.52
C LYS A 50 -3.19 0.91 -14.63
N GLY A 51 -4.45 0.49 -14.55
CA GLY A 51 -5.10 -0.26 -15.63
C GLY A 51 -4.92 -1.78 -15.55
N HIS A 52 -4.18 -2.29 -14.57
CA HIS A 52 -4.04 -3.73 -14.33
C HIS A 52 -4.46 -4.08 -12.88
N PRO A 53 -5.64 -4.69 -12.66
CA PRO A 53 -6.12 -5.02 -11.32
C PRO A 53 -5.15 -5.87 -10.49
N ASP A 54 -4.42 -6.79 -11.13
CA ASP A 54 -3.44 -7.63 -10.41
C ASP A 54 -2.19 -6.85 -9.95
N GLY A 55 -1.97 -5.65 -10.50
CA GLY A 55 -0.90 -4.73 -10.15
C GLY A 55 -1.25 -3.79 -9.00
N ILE A 56 -2.36 -4.02 -8.29
CA ILE A 56 -2.74 -3.29 -7.08
C ILE A 56 -2.17 -4.00 -5.85
N PHE A 57 -1.13 -3.41 -5.27
CA PHE A 57 -0.47 -3.92 -4.07
C PHE A 57 -0.97 -3.26 -2.80
N VAL A 58 -1.43 -2.01 -2.84
CA VAL A 58 -1.90 -1.25 -1.66
C VAL A 58 -3.36 -0.90 -1.82
N GLU A 59 -4.16 -1.23 -0.80
CA GLU A 59 -5.59 -0.94 -0.76
C GLU A 59 -5.93 -0.30 0.59
N LYS A 60 -6.92 0.59 0.61
CA LYS A 60 -7.36 1.21 1.87
C LYS A 60 -7.93 0.14 2.78
N GLU A 61 -7.55 0.15 4.05
CA GLU A 61 -8.15 -0.73 5.05
C GLU A 61 -9.57 -0.21 5.31
N GLU A 62 -10.60 -1.01 5.01
CA GLU A 62 -11.97 -0.66 5.36
C GLU A 62 -12.11 -0.70 6.89
N SER A 63 -12.57 0.40 7.48
CA SER A 63 -12.88 0.41 8.91
C SER A 63 -14.00 -0.62 9.17
N PRO A 64 -13.85 -1.52 10.14
CA PRO A 64 -14.95 -2.38 10.54
C PRO A 64 -16.10 -1.49 11.03
N VAL A 65 -17.28 -1.70 10.45
CA VAL A 65 -18.54 -1.02 10.79
C VAL A 65 -19.00 -1.39 12.20
#